data_AF-A0AAQ3N5X1-F1
#
_entry.id   AF-A0AAQ3N5X1-F1
#
_cell.length_a   1.000
_cell.length_b   1.000
_cell.length_c   1.000
_cell.angle_alpha   90.00
_cell.angle_beta   90.00
_cell.angle_gamma   90.00
#
_symmetry.space_group_name_H-M   'P 1'
#
loop_
_entity.id
_entity.type
_entity.pdbx_description
1 polymer ?
#
loop_
_entity_poly.entity_id
_entity_poly.type
_entity_poly.pdbx_seq_one_letter_code
_entity_poly.pdbx_strand_id
1 'polypeptide(L)'
;MEKENDYTMEFRSYRDDAWYTARISFEGEMLRVWCFDFPGECYDAFEASQFGECEHLHDFQHRFRPLSKQLQDSECGSVAPGTRVCACQRFGDGDIRFYDAVVDGVKRSKHSLTAKEKSCVCTFILFWLNGPKEGNLTATTIEDICIIQSEGELDPHQRGFLAWKWPLKGTEAHALPVELVILSE
;
A
#
# COMPACT_ATOMS: atom_id res chain seq x y z
N MET A 1 15.29 5.66 20.71
CA MET A 1 13.87 6.03 20.73
C MET A 1 13.51 6.31 19.28
N GLU A 2 12.89 5.34 18.63
CA GLU A 2 12.48 5.44 17.23
C GLU A 2 11.42 6.53 17.14
N LYS A 3 11.57 7.45 16.19
CA LYS A 3 10.63 8.54 16.04
C LYS A 3 9.50 8.06 15.13
N GLU A 4 8.26 8.43 15.46
CA GLU A 4 7.07 8.19 14.64
C GLU A 4 7.27 8.61 13.17
N ASN A 5 8.12 9.62 12.93
CA ASN A 5 8.49 10.12 11.60
C ASN A 5 9.36 9.18 10.74
N ASP A 6 9.83 8.05 11.26
CA ASP A 6 10.67 7.13 10.48
C ASP A 6 9.83 6.16 9.62
N TYR A 7 8.52 6.06 9.87
CA TYR A 7 7.60 5.19 9.14
C TYR A 7 6.95 5.94 7.98
N THR A 8 7.56 5.84 6.80
CA THR A 8 7.27 6.70 5.65
C THR A 8 6.63 5.95 4.47
N MET A 9 6.38 4.65 4.60
CA MET A 9 5.85 3.79 3.53
C MET A 9 4.87 2.75 4.05
N GLU A 10 4.20 2.07 3.13
CA GLU A 10 3.41 0.87 3.42
C GLU A 10 4.13 -0.38 2.94
N PHE A 11 4.02 -1.45 3.71
CA PHE A 11 4.49 -2.79 3.36
C PHE A 11 3.32 -3.78 3.32
N ARG A 12 3.19 -4.55 2.23
CA ARG A 12 2.22 -5.63 2.10
C ARG A 12 2.80 -6.96 2.57
N SER A 13 2.33 -7.45 3.72
CA SER A 13 2.85 -8.66 4.36
C SER A 13 2.62 -9.92 3.53
N TYR A 14 3.60 -10.82 3.50
CA TYR A 14 3.41 -12.15 2.92
C TYR A 14 2.51 -13.07 3.78
N ARG A 15 2.27 -12.73 5.05
CA ARG A 15 1.57 -13.60 6.00
C ARG A 15 0.05 -13.57 5.82
N ASP A 16 -0.50 -12.39 5.58
CA ASP A 16 -1.94 -12.16 5.53
C ASP A 16 -2.37 -11.19 4.43
N ASP A 17 -1.42 -10.75 3.59
CA ASP A 17 -1.59 -9.83 2.48
C ASP A 17 -2.15 -8.44 2.86
N ALA A 18 -2.11 -8.09 4.15
CA ALA A 18 -2.49 -6.77 4.63
C ALA A 18 -1.36 -5.76 4.44
N TRP A 19 -1.73 -4.49 4.26
CA TRP A 19 -0.83 -3.35 4.24
C TRP A 19 -0.62 -2.79 5.65
N TYR A 20 0.64 -2.53 5.98
CA TYR A 20 1.07 -1.95 7.25
C TYR A 20 1.93 -0.71 7.02
N THR A 21 1.73 0.31 7.83
CA THR A 21 2.67 1.44 7.91
C THR A 21 4.02 0.92 8.39
N ALA A 22 5.07 1.16 7.61
CA ALA A 22 6.36 0.52 7.76
C ALA A 22 7.52 1.48 7.56
N ARG A 23 8.68 1.05 8.06
CA ARG A 23 9.99 1.57 7.72
C ARG A 23 10.90 0.42 7.33
N ILE A 24 11.91 0.71 6.54
CA ILE A 24 12.89 -0.27 6.12
C ILE A 24 14.30 0.20 6.38
N SER A 25 15.22 -0.76 6.53
CA SER A 25 16.64 -0.49 6.48
C SER A 25 17.33 -1.56 5.65
N PHE A 26 18.43 -1.19 5.02
CA PHE A 26 19.25 -2.09 4.24
C PHE A 26 20.69 -2.00 4.73
N GLU A 27 21.19 -3.10 5.29
CA GLU A 27 22.54 -3.20 5.86
C GLU A 27 23.18 -4.54 5.46
N GLY A 28 24.41 -4.49 4.93
CA GLY A 28 25.08 -5.67 4.39
C GLY A 28 24.34 -6.20 3.16
N GLU A 29 23.66 -7.33 3.31
CA GLU A 29 22.86 -7.97 2.26
C GLU A 29 21.42 -8.24 2.69
N MET A 30 21.00 -7.63 3.81
CA MET A 30 19.71 -7.88 4.43
C MET A 30 18.87 -6.60 4.45
N LEU A 31 17.69 -6.66 3.85
CA LEU A 31 16.66 -5.64 4.01
C LEU A 31 15.73 -6.06 5.14
N ARG A 32 15.56 -5.19 6.12
CA ARG A 32 14.70 -5.42 7.29
C ARG A 32 13.52 -4.49 7.25
N VAL A 33 12.37 -5.00 7.67
CA VAL A 33 11.10 -4.27 7.71
C VAL A 33 10.61 -4.21 9.16
N TRP A 34 10.22 -3.01 9.59
CA TRP A 34 9.53 -2.77 10.86
C TRP A 34 8.17 -2.17 10.56
N CYS A 35 7.13 -2.72 11.18
CA CYS A 35 5.77 -2.23 11.05
C CYS A 35 5.39 -1.45 12.32
N PHE A 36 4.71 -0.32 12.15
CA PHE A 36 4.38 0.61 13.22
C PHE A 36 3.57 -0.04 14.35
N ASP A 37 2.65 -0.94 14.00
CA ASP A 37 1.79 -1.66 14.95
C ASP A 37 2.54 -2.67 15.83
N PHE A 38 3.79 -3.02 15.46
CA PHE A 38 4.62 -4.00 16.15
C PHE A 38 5.98 -3.39 16.55
N PRO A 39 5.98 -2.37 17.45
CA PRO A 39 7.19 -1.63 17.77
C PRO A 39 8.21 -2.52 18.50
N GLY A 40 9.49 -2.39 18.13
CA GLY A 40 10.60 -3.08 18.78
C GLY A 40 10.91 -4.49 18.25
N GLU A 41 10.12 -5.00 17.31
CA GLU A 41 10.37 -6.28 16.64
C GLU A 41 10.62 -6.06 15.15
N CYS A 42 11.64 -6.73 14.60
CA CYS A 42 11.80 -6.83 13.16
C CYS A 42 10.66 -7.70 12.63
N TYR A 43 9.76 -7.11 11.84
CA TYR A 43 8.58 -7.79 11.33
C TYR A 43 8.94 -8.84 10.28
N ASP A 44 9.81 -8.43 9.33
CA ASP A 44 10.32 -9.31 8.27
C ASP A 44 11.76 -8.95 7.89
N ALA A 45 12.50 -9.92 7.35
CA ALA A 45 13.88 -9.76 6.93
C ALA A 45 14.16 -10.57 5.66
N PHE A 46 14.70 -9.87 4.67
CA PHE A 46 14.92 -10.39 3.33
C PHE A 46 16.41 -10.38 3.03
N GLU A 47 16.96 -11.56 2.78
CA GLU A 47 18.33 -11.70 2.32
C GLU A 47 18.34 -11.64 0.80
N ALA A 48 19.31 -10.91 0.24
CA ALA A 48 19.51 -10.83 -1.19
C ALA A 48 19.48 -12.23 -1.84
N SER A 49 20.22 -13.20 -1.27
CA SER A 49 20.33 -14.57 -1.79
C SER A 49 18.99 -15.31 -1.98
N GLN A 50 17.91 -14.92 -1.29
CA GLN A 50 16.58 -15.53 -1.41
C GLN A 50 15.91 -15.23 -2.75
N PHE A 51 16.29 -14.15 -3.43
CA PHE A 51 15.71 -13.77 -4.72
C PHE A 51 16.60 -14.30 -5.85
N GLY A 52 16.13 -15.38 -6.48
CA GLY A 52 16.79 -16.01 -7.64
C GLY A 52 16.24 -15.53 -8.99
N GLU A 53 14.94 -15.23 -9.07
CA GLU A 53 14.24 -14.93 -10.32
C GLU A 53 13.69 -13.50 -10.34
N CYS A 54 13.57 -12.92 -11.53
CA CYS A 54 13.12 -11.54 -11.71
C CYS A 54 11.66 -11.33 -11.24
N GLU A 55 10.80 -12.35 -11.37
CA GLU A 55 9.39 -12.27 -10.94
C GLU A 55 9.26 -12.13 -9.41
N HIS A 56 10.05 -12.88 -8.64
CA HIS A 56 10.10 -12.75 -7.19
C HIS A 56 10.59 -11.37 -6.75
N LEU A 57 11.49 -10.76 -7.51
CA LEU A 57 11.96 -9.40 -7.26
C LEU A 57 10.90 -8.36 -7.60
N HIS A 58 10.13 -8.59 -8.65
CA HIS A 58 9.01 -7.72 -9.04
C HIS A 58 7.90 -7.77 -7.98
N ASP A 59 7.46 -8.95 -7.53
CA ASP A 59 6.49 -9.04 -6.42
C ASP A 59 7.03 -8.34 -5.16
N PHE A 60 8.29 -8.59 -4.82
CA PHE A 60 8.94 -7.92 -3.68
C PHE A 60 8.90 -6.40 -3.80
N GLN A 61 9.24 -5.84 -4.96
CA GLN A 61 9.20 -4.40 -5.18
C GLN A 61 7.79 -3.83 -4.98
N HIS A 62 6.76 -4.51 -5.48
CA HIS A 62 5.36 -4.07 -5.41
C HIS A 62 4.71 -4.27 -4.04
N ARG A 63 5.41 -4.90 -3.10
CA ARG A 63 5.00 -4.96 -1.69
C ARG A 63 5.37 -3.71 -0.90
N PHE A 64 6.02 -2.73 -1.51
CA PHE A 64 6.29 -1.42 -0.89
C PHE A 64 5.67 -0.30 -1.71
N ARG A 65 5.07 0.68 -1.04
CA ARG A 65 4.53 1.88 -1.69
C ARG A 65 4.48 3.08 -0.75
N PRO A 66 4.28 4.31 -1.25
CA PRO A 66 4.03 5.47 -0.42
C PRO A 66 2.78 5.30 0.46
N LEU A 67 2.72 6.03 1.58
CA LEU A 67 1.56 6.03 2.48
C LEU A 67 0.27 6.41 1.74
N SER A 68 -0.76 5.59 1.88
CA SER A 68 -2.09 5.89 1.36
C SER A 68 -2.67 7.09 2.13
N LYS A 69 -3.32 8.00 1.39
CA LYS A 69 -3.89 9.22 1.99
C LYS A 69 -5.33 8.97 2.44
N GLN A 70 -5.58 9.11 3.74
CA GLN A 70 -6.95 9.16 4.25
C GLN A 70 -7.66 10.44 3.75
N LEU A 71 -8.87 10.28 3.23
CA LEU A 71 -9.67 11.41 2.75
C LEU A 71 -10.51 12.01 3.87
N GLN A 72 -10.63 13.33 3.85
CA GLN A 72 -11.59 14.04 4.66
C GLN A 72 -12.99 13.95 4.07
N ASP A 73 -14.02 14.17 4.89
CA ASP A 73 -15.42 14.11 4.46
C ASP A 73 -15.75 15.03 3.28
N SER A 74 -15.12 16.20 3.23
CA SER A 74 -15.25 17.17 2.13
C SER A 74 -14.59 16.70 0.83
N GLU A 75 -13.62 15.79 0.90
CA GLU A 75 -12.87 15.25 -0.23
C GLU A 75 -13.57 14.04 -0.86
N CYS A 76 -14.66 13.54 -0.29
CA CYS A 76 -15.33 12.32 -0.77
C CYS A 76 -15.76 12.40 -2.25
N GLY A 77 -15.97 13.61 -2.78
CA GLY A 77 -16.31 13.86 -4.19
C GLY A 77 -15.23 13.42 -5.19
N SER A 78 -13.98 13.29 -4.75
CA SER A 78 -12.84 12.82 -5.57
C SER A 78 -12.83 11.31 -5.81
N VAL A 79 -13.55 10.53 -5.00
CA VAL A 79 -13.61 9.07 -5.10
C VAL A 79 -14.66 8.69 -6.16
N ALA A 80 -14.25 8.07 -7.26
CA ALA A 80 -15.13 7.67 -8.35
C ALA A 80 -15.03 6.15 -8.61
N PRO A 81 -15.99 5.55 -9.34
CA PRO A 81 -15.80 4.19 -9.84
C PRO A 81 -14.48 4.06 -10.61
N GLY A 82 -13.76 2.96 -10.39
CA GLY A 82 -12.42 2.71 -10.92
C GLY A 82 -11.27 3.25 -10.04
N THR A 83 -11.54 4.07 -9.02
CA THR A 83 -10.49 4.52 -8.09
C THR A 83 -9.95 3.34 -7.28
N ARG A 84 -8.62 3.14 -7.32
CA ARG A 84 -7.91 2.19 -6.45
C ARG A 84 -7.78 2.78 -5.05
N VAL A 85 -8.12 1.99 -4.04
CA VAL A 85 -8.13 2.40 -2.63
C VAL A 85 -7.53 1.32 -1.74
N CYS A 86 -6.98 1.74 -0.61
CA CYS A 86 -6.61 0.90 0.51
C CYS A 86 -7.72 1.05 1.55
N ALA A 87 -8.46 -0.01 1.82
CA ALA A 87 -9.64 0.02 2.68
C ALA A 87 -9.49 -0.90 3.88
N CYS A 88 -10.05 -0.47 5.01
CA CYS A 88 -9.96 -1.23 6.25
C CYS A 88 -10.98 -2.38 6.27
N GLN A 89 -10.59 -3.49 6.89
CA GLN A 89 -11.46 -4.57 7.30
C GLN A 89 -11.28 -4.77 8.81
N ARG A 90 -12.41 -4.92 9.49
CA ARG A 90 -12.45 -5.15 10.94
C ARG A 90 -12.63 -6.64 11.20
N PHE A 91 -11.76 -7.17 12.04
CA PHE A 91 -11.81 -8.53 12.57
C PHE A 91 -12.26 -8.48 14.03
N GLY A 92 -12.37 -9.65 14.67
CA GLY A 92 -12.64 -9.75 16.10
C GLY A 92 -11.59 -8.98 16.93
N ASP A 93 -11.94 -8.68 18.19
CA ASP A 93 -11.04 -8.05 19.16
C ASP A 93 -10.49 -6.65 18.79
N GLY A 94 -11.11 -5.99 17.81
CA GLY A 94 -10.70 -4.65 17.37
C GLY A 94 -9.50 -4.65 16.43
N ASP A 95 -9.10 -5.82 15.90
CA ASP A 95 -8.08 -5.94 14.86
C ASP A 95 -8.59 -5.29 13.56
N ILE A 96 -7.84 -4.31 13.05
CA ILE A 96 -8.14 -3.59 11.81
C ILE A 96 -6.97 -3.81 10.87
N ARG A 97 -7.26 -4.32 9.67
CA ARG A 97 -6.26 -4.53 8.63
C ARG A 97 -6.67 -3.87 7.35
N PHE A 98 -5.70 -3.53 6.52
CA PHE A 98 -5.93 -2.74 5.32
C PHE A 98 -5.60 -3.57 4.07
N TYR A 99 -6.50 -3.53 3.08
CA TYR A 99 -6.40 -4.28 1.83
C TYR A 99 -6.76 -3.40 0.65
N ASP A 100 -6.24 -3.75 -0.52
CA ASP A 100 -6.55 -3.06 -1.76
C ASP A 100 -7.95 -3.44 -2.27
N ALA A 101 -8.63 -2.43 -2.79
CA ALA A 101 -9.88 -2.58 -3.51
C ALA A 101 -9.96 -1.56 -4.66
N VAL A 102 -10.90 -1.80 -5.55
CA VAL A 102 -11.36 -0.81 -6.54
C VAL A 102 -12.76 -0.38 -6.15
N VAL A 103 -13.03 0.93 -6.24
CA VAL A 103 -14.39 1.44 -6.10
C VAL A 103 -15.21 0.98 -7.30
N ASP A 104 -16.16 0.09 -7.07
CA ASP A 104 -17.09 -0.40 -8.09
C ASP A 104 -18.24 0.60 -8.32
N GLY A 105 -18.73 1.20 -7.24
CA GLY A 105 -19.86 2.11 -7.29
C GLY A 105 -19.87 3.13 -6.16
N VAL A 106 -20.56 4.25 -6.36
CA VAL A 106 -20.71 5.29 -5.34
C VAL A 106 -22.16 5.75 -5.23
N LYS A 107 -22.76 5.55 -4.06
CA LYS A 107 -24.06 6.10 -3.72
C LYS A 107 -23.88 7.42 -2.98
N ARG A 108 -24.05 8.53 -3.72
CA ARG A 108 -23.93 9.88 -3.20
C ARG A 108 -25.14 10.25 -2.35
N SER A 109 -24.87 10.91 -1.23
CA SER A 109 -25.88 11.41 -0.30
C SER A 109 -25.61 12.86 0.04
N LYS A 110 -26.67 13.61 0.39
CA LYS A 110 -26.50 14.91 1.03
C LYS A 110 -25.79 14.67 2.36
N HIS A 111 -24.68 15.37 2.55
CA HIS A 111 -23.89 15.25 3.78
C HIS A 111 -24.72 15.71 4.96
N SER A 112 -24.52 15.07 6.11
CA SER A 112 -25.19 15.51 7.32
C SER A 112 -24.57 16.83 7.77
N LEU A 113 -25.41 17.79 8.16
CA LEU A 113 -24.96 19.05 8.74
C LEU A 113 -25.33 19.00 10.22
N THR A 114 -24.32 18.83 11.08
CA THR A 114 -24.49 19.04 12.51
C THR A 114 -24.06 20.47 12.85
N ALA A 115 -24.41 20.97 14.04
CA ALA A 115 -24.02 22.31 14.49
C ALA A 115 -22.49 22.52 14.56
N LYS A 116 -21.69 21.46 14.47
CA LYS A 116 -20.22 21.50 14.59
C LYS A 116 -19.48 21.09 13.31
N GLU A 117 -20.05 20.22 12.46
CA GLU A 117 -19.31 19.70 11.30
C GLU A 117 -20.22 19.10 10.22
N LYS A 118 -19.73 19.09 8.97
CA LYS A 118 -20.36 18.44 7.81
C LYS A 118 -19.82 17.02 7.72
N SER A 119 -20.65 16.01 7.99
CA SER A 119 -20.22 14.61 7.91
C SER A 119 -20.60 13.94 6.59
N CYS A 120 -19.68 13.17 6.02
CA CYS A 120 -19.94 12.38 4.83
C CYS A 120 -20.80 11.16 5.18
N VAL A 121 -21.88 10.97 4.42
CA VAL A 121 -22.79 9.82 4.53
C VAL A 121 -22.99 9.15 3.16
N CYS A 122 -22.01 9.30 2.27
CA CYS A 122 -21.97 8.57 1.01
C CYS A 122 -21.61 7.10 1.30
N THR A 123 -22.11 6.20 0.47
CA THR A 123 -21.73 4.78 0.51
C THR A 123 -20.87 4.45 -0.70
N PHE A 124 -19.75 3.79 -0.48
CA PHE A 124 -18.83 3.32 -1.50
C PHE A 124 -18.92 1.81 -1.60
N ILE A 125 -19.11 1.29 -2.80
CA ILE A 125 -19.10 -0.15 -3.08
C ILE A 125 -17.69 -0.50 -3.54
N LEU A 126 -17.05 -1.41 -2.82
CA LEU A 126 -15.68 -1.85 -3.07
C LEU A 126 -15.69 -3.26 -3.65
N PHE A 127 -14.91 -3.47 -4.71
CA PHE A 127 -14.48 -4.76 -5.21
C PHE A 127 -13.07 -5.04 -4.69
N TRP A 128 -12.92 -6.04 -3.82
CA TRP A 128 -11.63 -6.32 -3.15
C TRP A 128 -10.65 -7.01 -4.10
N LEU A 129 -9.44 -6.45 -4.18
CA LEU A 129 -8.35 -6.97 -5.02
C LEU A 129 -7.50 -8.00 -4.30
N ASN A 130 -7.52 -7.98 -2.96
CA ASN A 130 -6.79 -8.94 -2.14
C ASN A 130 -7.40 -9.08 -0.74
N GLY A 131 -6.79 -9.96 0.07
CA GLY A 131 -7.22 -10.24 1.45
C GLY A 131 -8.46 -11.14 1.54
N PRO A 132 -9.05 -11.29 2.74
CA PRO A 132 -10.09 -12.30 2.99
C PRO A 132 -11.40 -12.13 2.21
N LYS A 133 -11.61 -10.96 1.59
CA LYS A 133 -12.80 -10.65 0.78
C LYS A 133 -12.50 -10.54 -0.70
N GLU A 134 -11.30 -10.90 -1.15
CA GLU A 134 -10.91 -10.86 -2.57
C GLU A 134 -12.02 -11.40 -3.48
N GLY A 135 -12.27 -10.66 -4.57
CA GLY A 135 -13.31 -11.00 -5.56
C GLY A 135 -14.74 -10.71 -5.13
N ASN A 136 -14.99 -10.23 -3.91
CA ASN A 136 -16.34 -9.88 -3.43
C ASN A 136 -16.60 -8.37 -3.44
N LEU A 137 -17.90 -8.02 -3.42
CA LEU A 137 -18.37 -6.66 -3.27
C LEU A 137 -18.81 -6.37 -1.83
N THR A 138 -18.40 -5.23 -1.27
CA THR A 138 -18.91 -4.74 0.02
C THR A 138 -19.17 -3.24 0.01
N ALA A 139 -20.12 -2.80 0.82
CA ALA A 139 -20.39 -1.39 1.07
C ALA A 139 -19.57 -0.87 2.25
N THR A 140 -19.05 0.36 2.15
CA THR A 140 -18.35 1.07 3.23
C THR A 140 -18.57 2.59 3.18
N THR A 141 -18.02 3.32 4.17
CA THR A 141 -18.02 4.79 4.29
C THR A 141 -16.64 5.36 3.96
N ILE A 142 -16.52 6.69 3.85
CA ILE A 142 -15.25 7.34 3.47
C ILE A 142 -14.15 7.18 4.54
N GLU A 143 -14.53 7.07 5.81
CA GLU A 143 -13.59 6.96 6.94
C GLU A 143 -12.73 5.69 6.88
N ASP A 144 -13.25 4.65 6.21
CA ASP A 144 -12.64 3.34 6.04
C ASP A 144 -11.81 3.22 4.75
N ILE A 145 -11.63 4.34 4.03
CA ILE A 145 -10.97 4.38 2.71
C ILE A 145 -9.79 5.35 2.74
N CYS A 146 -8.63 4.85 2.32
CA CYS A 146 -7.45 5.64 1.98
C CYS A 146 -7.18 5.57 0.47
N ILE A 147 -6.83 6.70 -0.15
CA ILE A 147 -6.42 6.74 -1.56
C ILE A 147 -4.99 6.24 -1.68
N ILE A 148 -4.81 5.23 -2.53
CA ILE A 148 -3.48 4.74 -2.89
C ILE A 148 -2.81 5.84 -3.71
N GLN A 149 -1.65 6.30 -3.24
CA GLN A 149 -0.86 7.27 -3.98
C GLN A 149 -0.19 6.60 -5.18
N SER A 150 -0.03 7.35 -6.28
CA SER A 150 0.77 6.90 -7.41
C SER A 150 2.18 6.53 -6.96
N GLU A 151 2.80 5.57 -7.65
CA GLU A 151 4.18 5.19 -7.38
C GLU A 151 5.10 6.42 -7.33
N GLY A 152 5.81 6.54 -6.23
CA GLY A 152 6.81 7.57 -6.01
C GLY A 152 8.21 7.09 -6.36
N GLU A 153 9.22 7.90 -6.06
CA GLU A 153 10.60 7.44 -6.13
C GLU A 153 10.82 6.30 -5.13
N LEU A 154 11.49 5.23 -5.55
CA LEU A 154 11.84 4.12 -4.66
C LEU A 154 12.63 4.62 -3.45
N ASP A 155 12.29 4.10 -2.27
CA ASP A 155 13.04 4.38 -1.06
C ASP A 155 14.54 4.04 -1.24
N PRO A 156 15.48 4.87 -0.72
CA PRO A 156 16.91 4.62 -0.89
C PRO A 156 17.38 3.24 -0.41
N HIS A 157 16.81 2.69 0.65
CA HIS A 157 17.15 1.35 1.14
C HIS A 157 16.60 0.25 0.24
N GLN A 158 15.36 0.41 -0.25
CA GLN A 158 14.78 -0.51 -1.23
C GLN A 158 15.61 -0.49 -2.52
N ARG A 159 15.94 0.69 -3.03
CA ARG A 159 16.80 0.88 -4.21
C ARG A 159 18.18 0.26 -4.02
N GLY A 160 18.79 0.47 -2.85
CA GLY A 160 20.07 -0.12 -2.48
C GLY A 160 20.02 -1.66 -2.50
N PHE A 161 18.97 -2.24 -1.93
CA PHE A 161 18.76 -3.69 -1.94
C PHE A 161 18.62 -4.25 -3.36
N LEU A 162 17.78 -3.63 -4.19
CA LEU A 162 17.58 -4.04 -5.59
C LEU A 162 18.88 -3.93 -6.40
N ALA A 163 19.63 -2.84 -6.24
CA ALA A 163 20.91 -2.62 -6.91
C ALA A 163 22.01 -3.58 -6.42
N TRP A 164 21.99 -3.98 -5.15
CA TRP A 164 22.88 -5.02 -4.63
C TRP A 164 22.59 -6.38 -5.26
N LYS A 165 21.30 -6.74 -5.34
CA LYS A 165 20.84 -8.00 -5.92
C LYS A 165 21.15 -8.12 -7.41
N TRP A 166 20.99 -7.02 -8.14
CA TRP A 166 21.34 -6.93 -9.54
C TRP A 166 22.23 -5.71 -9.75
N PRO A 167 23.55 -5.83 -9.48
CA PRO A 167 24.49 -4.80 -9.87
C PRO A 167 24.32 -4.65 -11.37
N LEU A 168 24.03 -3.43 -11.84
CA LEU A 168 23.98 -3.12 -13.26
C LEU A 168 25.27 -3.64 -13.89
N LYS A 169 25.20 -4.84 -14.48
CA LYS A 169 26.36 -5.44 -15.12
C LYS A 169 26.68 -4.54 -16.29
N GLY A 170 27.83 -3.88 -16.19
CA GLY A 170 28.37 -3.12 -17.31
C GLY A 170 28.35 -3.97 -18.57
N THR A 171 27.93 -3.35 -19.67
CA THR A 171 27.96 -3.87 -21.05
C THR A 171 27.16 -5.14 -21.29
N GLU A 172 25.84 -5.03 -21.31
CA GLU A 172 25.01 -5.32 -22.48
C GLU A 172 23.59 -4.88 -22.17
N ALA A 173 22.98 -4.13 -23.09
CA ALA A 173 21.62 -3.64 -22.99
C ALA A 173 20.64 -4.81 -23.14
N HIS A 174 20.51 -5.64 -22.11
CA HIS A 174 19.27 -6.37 -21.86
C HIS A 174 18.43 -5.46 -20.98
N ALA A 175 17.51 -4.78 -21.68
CA ALA A 175 16.50 -3.92 -21.11
C ALA A 175 15.91 -4.56 -19.84
N LEU A 176 15.82 -3.76 -18.78
CA LEU A 176 14.70 -3.91 -17.85
C LEU A 176 13.43 -4.09 -18.69
N PRO A 177 12.50 -4.99 -18.35
CA PRO A 177 11.22 -5.04 -19.04
C PRO A 177 10.64 -3.63 -19.07
N VAL A 178 10.61 -3.06 -20.27
CA VAL A 178 10.07 -1.73 -20.53
C VAL A 178 8.56 -1.90 -20.54
N GLU A 179 7.96 -2.09 -19.37
CA GLU A 179 6.50 -1.92 -19.18
C GLU A 179 6.18 -0.76 -18.23
N LEU A 180 7.20 0.05 -17.88
CA LEU A 180 7.01 1.31 -17.19
C LEU A 180 7.12 2.51 -18.16
N VAL A 181 6.47 2.43 -19.33
CA VAL A 181 6.13 3.63 -20.11
C VAL A 181 4.79 3.38 -20.81
N ILE A 182 3.84 4.28 -20.56
CA ILE A 182 2.57 4.51 -21.28
C ILE A 182 1.42 3.54 -20.94
N LEU A 183 0.52 3.98 -20.05
CA LEU A 183 -0.91 4.13 -20.38
C LEU A 183 -1.48 5.33 -19.58
N SER A 184 -1.16 6.51 -20.07
CA SER A 184 -2.00 7.70 -19.93
C SER A 184 -2.45 8.10 -21.33
N GLU A 185 -3.61 7.59 -21.74
CA GLU A 185 -4.50 8.21 -22.73
C GLU A 185 -5.92 8.18 -22.18
#